data_AF-A0A8H5FPT3-F1
#
_entry.id   AF-A0A8H5FPT3-F1
#
_cell.length_a   1.000
_cell.length_b   1.000
_cell.length_c   1.000
_cell.angle_alpha   90.00
_cell.angle_beta   90.00
_cell.angle_gamma   90.00
#
_symmetry.space_group_name_H-M   'P 1'
#
loop_
_entity.id
_entity.type
_entity.pdbx_description
1 polymer ?
#
loop_
_entity_poly.entity_id
_entity_poly.type
_entity_poly.pdbx_seq_one_letter_code
_entity_poly.pdbx_strand_id
1 'polypeptide(L)'
;MKYLAGINLAHTEGIEAIVVGSTLASFWVVVARQRQYYSMSDAQGGRITSSPASILGRLVTPFHAITVASVPLSYLAAVLFNRLEQPRWLQETGLLSGGLTIEDEDKALIRTLAAVGVVAITLFHDVSVRTLGKQMHYIGVREKAQVVTTGPYAYVRHPIYT
;
A
#
# COMPACT_ATOMS: atom_id res chain seq x y z
N MET A 1 27.77 -5.71 -19.97
CA MET A 1 27.44 -5.63 -18.52
C MET A 1 26.83 -4.27 -18.25
N LYS A 2 25.66 -4.19 -17.60
CA LYS A 2 24.97 -2.93 -17.28
C LYS A 2 25.12 -2.68 -15.78
N TYR A 3 25.65 -1.53 -15.41
CA TYR A 3 25.81 -1.13 -14.01
C TYR A 3 24.71 -0.13 -13.66
N LEU A 4 24.04 -0.33 -12.53
CA LEU A 4 23.08 0.64 -11.98
C LEU A 4 23.69 1.20 -10.69
N ALA A 5 24.04 2.49 -10.67
CA ALA A 5 24.72 3.14 -9.55
C ALA A 5 25.98 2.41 -9.03
N GLY A 6 26.73 1.76 -9.94
CA GLY A 6 27.96 1.01 -9.60
C GLY A 6 27.74 -0.45 -9.17
N ILE A 7 26.49 -0.90 -9.09
CA ILE A 7 26.13 -2.30 -8.78
C ILE A 7 25.86 -3.04 -10.09
N ASN A 8 26.50 -4.20 -10.28
CA ASN A 8 26.21 -5.09 -11.40
C ASN A 8 25.01 -5.96 -11.03
N LEU A 9 23.85 -5.67 -11.61
CA LEU A 9 22.62 -6.44 -11.44
C LEU A 9 22.22 -7.04 -12.78
N ALA A 10 21.79 -8.31 -12.76
CA ALA A 10 21.04 -8.90 -13.85
C ALA A 10 19.76 -8.09 -14.11
N HIS A 11 19.23 -8.18 -15.33
CA HIS A 11 18.02 -7.43 -15.69
C HIS A 11 16.85 -7.73 -14.74
N THR A 12 16.66 -9.00 -14.40
CA THR A 12 15.64 -9.49 -13.45
C THR A 12 15.83 -8.89 -12.05
N GLU A 13 17.05 -8.91 -11.52
CA GLU A 13 17.38 -8.30 -10.21
C GLU A 13 17.12 -6.78 -10.22
N GLY A 14 17.37 -6.10 -11.35
CA GLY A 14 17.06 -4.69 -11.52
C GLY A 14 15.56 -4.40 -11.43
N ILE A 15 14.72 -5.25 -12.03
CA ILE A 15 13.26 -5.15 -11.91
C ILE A 15 12.81 -5.41 -10.47
N GLU A 16 13.37 -6.43 -9.81
CA GLU A 16 13.08 -6.70 -8.40
C GLU A 16 13.47 -5.53 -7.50
N ALA A 17 14.62 -4.88 -7.76
CA ALA A 17 15.02 -3.68 -7.03
C ALA A 17 14.00 -2.54 -7.17
N ILE A 18 13.45 -2.34 -8.37
CA ILE A 18 12.39 -1.34 -8.61
C ILE A 18 11.13 -1.69 -7.81
N VAL A 19 10.65 -2.94 -7.89
CA VAL A 19 9.43 -3.38 -7.19
C VAL A 19 9.60 -3.31 -5.67
N VAL A 20 10.74 -3.78 -5.15
CA VAL A 20 11.08 -3.70 -3.73
C VAL A 20 11.14 -2.25 -3.28
N GLY A 21 11.87 -1.41 -4.02
CA GLY A 21 12.03 0.01 -3.71
C GLY A 21 10.71 0.77 -3.70
N SER A 22 9.87 0.58 -4.73
CA SER A 22 8.54 1.21 -4.80
C SER A 22 7.62 0.75 -3.67
N THR A 23 7.66 -0.54 -3.32
CA THR A 23 6.83 -1.10 -2.25
C THR A 23 7.26 -0.57 -0.88
N LEU A 24 8.57 -0.55 -0.59
CA LEU A 24 9.10 0.01 0.66
C LEU A 24 8.80 1.51 0.81
N ALA A 25 9.04 2.28 -0.25
CA ALA A 25 8.73 3.71 -0.26
C ALA A 25 7.23 3.95 -0.02
N SER A 26 6.39 3.16 -0.67
CA SER A 26 4.93 3.27 -0.53
C SER A 26 4.46 2.95 0.89
N PHE A 27 4.97 1.85 1.46
CA PHE A 27 4.66 1.46 2.83
C PHE A 27 5.09 2.53 3.84
N TRP A 28 6.31 3.07 3.66
CA TRP A 28 6.82 4.15 4.49
C TRP A 28 5.93 5.39 4.44
N VAL A 29 5.58 5.85 3.24
CA VAL A 29 4.71 7.02 3.06
C VAL A 29 3.35 6.80 3.71
N VAL A 30 2.70 5.66 3.46
CA VAL A 30 1.39 5.34 4.04
C VAL A 30 1.46 5.34 5.57
N VAL A 31 2.42 4.64 6.17
CA VAL A 31 2.56 4.55 7.63
C VAL A 31 2.89 5.91 8.24
N ALA A 32 3.84 6.66 7.66
CA ALA A 32 4.24 7.97 8.17
C ALA A 32 3.07 8.97 8.12
N ARG A 33 2.34 9.01 7.00
CA ARG A 33 1.20 9.91 6.81
C ARG A 33 0.01 9.52 7.68
N GLN A 34 -0.33 8.24 7.75
CA GLN A 34 -1.39 7.79 8.64
C GLN A 34 -1.06 8.16 10.09
N ARG A 35 0.15 7.88 10.58
CA ARG A 35 0.57 8.28 11.95
C ARG A 35 0.42 9.78 12.19
N GLN A 36 0.88 10.59 11.25
CA GLN A 36 0.76 12.05 11.31
C GLN A 36 -0.71 12.49 11.42
N TYR A 37 -1.57 12.00 10.54
CA TYR A 37 -2.98 12.39 10.49
C TYR A 37 -3.82 11.78 11.63
N TYR A 38 -3.44 10.61 12.14
CA TYR A 38 -3.99 10.06 13.38
C TYR A 38 -3.71 10.97 14.56
N SER A 39 -2.44 11.36 14.77
CA SER A 39 -2.08 12.28 15.85
C SER A 39 -2.81 13.62 15.73
N MET A 40 -2.91 14.17 14.52
CA MET A 40 -3.63 15.42 14.27
C MET A 40 -5.13 15.31 14.53
N SER A 41 -5.76 14.21 14.10
CA SER A 41 -7.19 13.98 14.29
C SER A 41 -7.56 13.74 15.75
N ASP A 42 -6.68 13.13 16.54
CA ASP A 42 -6.87 13.01 18.00
C ASP A 42 -6.75 14.37 18.71
N ALA A 43 -5.82 15.22 18.28
CA ALA A 43 -5.65 16.55 18.84
C ALA A 43 -6.81 17.52 18.49
N GLN A 44 -7.36 17.41 17.28
CA GLN A 44 -8.29 18.42 16.74
C GLN A 44 -9.74 17.93 16.56
N GLY A 45 -9.92 16.66 16.23
CA GLY A 45 -11.22 16.06 15.90
C GLY A 45 -12.06 15.66 17.12
N GLY A 46 -11.48 15.67 18.31
CA GLY A 46 -12.14 15.20 19.53
C GLY A 46 -12.15 13.67 19.64
N ARG A 47 -12.78 13.16 20.72
CA ARG A 47 -12.81 11.73 21.02
C ARG A 47 -13.70 10.97 20.03
N ILE A 48 -13.43 9.68 19.84
CA ILE A 48 -14.33 8.79 19.14
C ILE A 48 -15.54 8.51 20.05
N THR A 49 -16.73 8.87 19.59
CA THR A 49 -17.99 8.75 20.34
C THR A 49 -18.74 7.46 20.01
N SER A 50 -18.52 6.89 18.83
CA SER A 50 -19.09 5.61 18.42
C SER A 50 -18.06 4.69 17.79
N SER A 51 -18.12 3.42 18.16
CA SER A 51 -17.33 2.33 17.59
C SER A 51 -18.22 1.09 17.46
N PRO A 52 -17.82 0.06 16.69
CA PRO A 52 -18.60 -1.15 16.59
C PRO A 52 -18.89 -1.77 17.96
N ALA A 53 -20.15 -2.11 18.22
CA ALA A 53 -20.59 -2.65 19.50
C ALA A 53 -20.11 -4.09 19.73
N SER A 54 -20.01 -4.89 18.66
CA SER A 54 -19.59 -6.28 18.73
C SER A 54 -18.06 -6.43 18.73
N ILE A 55 -17.57 -7.48 19.40
CA ILE A 55 -16.15 -7.87 19.38
C ILE A 55 -15.70 -8.10 17.93
N LEU A 56 -16.50 -8.81 17.14
CA LEU A 56 -16.19 -9.07 15.73
C LEU A 56 -16.02 -7.76 14.95
N GLY A 57 -16.91 -6.78 15.14
CA GLY A 57 -16.81 -5.47 14.48
C GLY A 57 -15.54 -4.69 14.87
N ARG A 58 -15.09 -4.81 16.12
CA ARG A 58 -13.83 -4.19 16.57
C ARG A 58 -12.59 -4.86 16.00
N LEU A 59 -12.68 -6.15 15.67
CA LEU A 59 -11.58 -6.91 15.08
C LEU A 59 -11.44 -6.73 13.56
N VAL A 60 -12.45 -6.20 12.87
CA VAL A 60 -12.38 -5.99 11.41
C VAL A 60 -11.19 -5.11 11.02
N THR A 61 -10.98 -3.97 11.69
CA THR A 61 -9.88 -3.06 11.38
C THR A 61 -8.50 -3.70 11.53
N PRO A 62 -8.13 -4.33 12.68
CA PRO A 62 -6.83 -4.97 12.80
C PRO A 62 -6.66 -6.15 11.83
N PHE A 63 -7.69 -6.96 11.59
CA PHE A 63 -7.60 -8.03 10.59
C PHE A 63 -7.37 -7.47 9.18
N HIS A 64 -8.12 -6.44 8.79
CA HIS A 64 -7.94 -5.79 7.49
C HIS A 64 -6.52 -5.24 7.35
N ALA A 65 -5.99 -4.55 8.37
CA ALA A 65 -4.63 -4.03 8.36
C ALA A 65 -3.58 -5.14 8.22
N ILE A 66 -3.73 -6.25 8.95
CA ILE A 66 -2.82 -7.40 8.87
C ILE A 66 -2.88 -8.05 7.49
N THR A 67 -4.07 -8.29 6.95
CA THR A 67 -4.25 -8.92 5.64
C THR A 67 -3.69 -8.05 4.51
N VAL A 68 -3.93 -6.74 4.55
CA VAL A 68 -3.40 -5.81 3.54
C VAL A 68 -1.87 -5.72 3.62
N ALA A 69 -1.29 -5.76 4.83
CA ALA A 69 0.16 -5.70 5.01
C ALA A 69 0.87 -7.04 4.74
N SER A 70 0.23 -8.18 5.00
CA SER A 70 0.90 -9.49 4.96
C SER A 70 1.41 -9.85 3.56
N VAL A 71 0.63 -9.55 2.52
CA VAL A 71 1.01 -9.84 1.12
C VAL A 71 2.27 -9.07 0.69
N PRO A 72 2.35 -7.73 0.75
CA PRO A 72 3.57 -7.01 0.37
C PRO A 72 4.74 -7.31 1.32
N LEU A 73 4.51 -7.53 2.61
CA LEU A 73 5.58 -7.85 3.54
C LEU A 73 6.19 -9.24 3.30
N SER A 74 5.36 -10.25 3.03
CA SER A 74 5.85 -11.59 2.67
C SER A 74 6.63 -11.58 1.36
N TYR A 75 6.15 -10.82 0.37
CA TYR A 75 6.88 -10.58 -0.88
C TYR A 75 8.26 -9.96 -0.62
N LEU A 76 8.29 -8.85 0.11
CA LEU A 76 9.53 -8.14 0.44
C LEU A 76 10.50 -9.05 1.17
N ALA A 77 10.03 -9.80 2.17
CA ALA A 77 10.84 -10.76 2.89
C ALA A 77 11.42 -11.81 1.92
N ALA A 78 10.58 -12.46 1.12
CA ALA A 78 11.00 -13.51 0.19
C ALA A 78 12.08 -13.03 -0.79
N VAL A 79 11.88 -11.87 -1.42
CA VAL A 79 12.80 -11.33 -2.42
C VAL A 79 14.08 -10.78 -1.80
N LEU A 80 14.00 -10.09 -0.66
CA LEU A 80 15.19 -9.55 0.02
C LEU A 80 16.06 -10.66 0.62
N PHE A 81 15.47 -11.67 1.26
CA PHE A 81 16.22 -12.82 1.78
C PHE A 81 16.82 -13.68 0.65
N ASN A 82 16.25 -13.63 -0.55
CA ASN A 82 16.73 -14.32 -1.73
C ASN A 82 17.49 -13.39 -2.70
N ARG A 83 18.18 -12.36 -2.16
CA ARG A 83 19.13 -11.51 -2.91
C ARG A 83 18.54 -10.84 -4.17
N LEU A 84 17.32 -10.33 -4.08
CA LEU A 84 16.59 -9.73 -5.21
C LEU A 84 16.23 -10.72 -6.33
N GLU A 85 16.09 -12.00 -5.99
CA GLU A 85 15.49 -13.00 -6.86
C GLU A 85 14.19 -13.53 -6.24
N GLN A 86 13.15 -13.77 -7.04
CA GLN A 86 11.95 -14.40 -6.52
C GLN A 86 12.19 -15.89 -6.28
N PRO A 87 11.90 -16.45 -5.09
CA PRO A 87 12.00 -17.89 -4.89
C PRO A 87 10.96 -18.63 -5.74
N ARG A 88 11.28 -19.86 -6.15
CA ARG A 88 10.46 -20.67 -7.07
C ARG A 88 8.98 -20.78 -6.65
N TRP A 89 8.70 -21.02 -5.38
CA TRP A 89 7.33 -21.13 -4.87
C TRP A 89 6.51 -19.84 -5.05
N LEU A 90 7.16 -18.67 -5.02
CA LEU A 90 6.49 -17.38 -5.23
C LEU A 90 6.22 -17.15 -6.72
N GLN A 91 7.12 -17.61 -7.60
CA GLN A 91 6.90 -17.58 -9.04
C GLN A 91 5.73 -18.50 -9.45
N GLU A 92 5.62 -19.68 -8.82
CA GLU A 92 4.57 -20.67 -9.09
C GLU A 92 3.17 -20.20 -8.65
N THR A 93 3.07 -19.31 -7.66
CA THR A 93 1.80 -18.71 -7.23
C THR A 93 1.40 -17.46 -8.03
N GLY A 94 2.26 -16.99 -8.93
CA GLY A 94 1.94 -15.87 -9.82
C GLY A 94 0.85 -16.21 -10.83
N LEU A 95 0.07 -15.21 -11.25
CA LEU A 95 -1.02 -15.33 -12.25
C LEU A 95 -0.61 -16.02 -13.57
N LEU A 96 0.69 -16.11 -13.86
CA LEU A 96 1.24 -16.66 -15.10
C LEU A 96 1.48 -18.17 -15.05
N SER A 97 1.26 -18.83 -13.90
CA SER A 97 1.31 -20.29 -13.82
C SER A 97 0.08 -20.99 -14.43
N GLY A 98 -0.99 -20.24 -14.74
CA GLY A 98 -2.26 -20.73 -15.27
C GLY A 98 -2.42 -20.75 -16.80
N GLY A 99 -1.35 -20.62 -17.59
CA GLY A 99 -1.40 -20.74 -19.06
C GLY A 99 -1.36 -19.43 -19.86
N LEU A 100 -1.20 -18.28 -19.20
CA LEU A 100 -0.83 -17.02 -19.86
C LEU A 100 0.68 -17.03 -20.15
N THR A 101 1.08 -17.47 -21.34
CA THR A 101 2.47 -17.37 -21.80
C THR A 101 2.79 -15.93 -22.17
N ILE A 102 3.33 -15.19 -21.20
CA ILE A 102 3.89 -13.85 -21.40
C ILE A 102 5.42 -14.01 -21.50
N GLU A 103 6.03 -13.35 -22.48
CA GLU A 103 7.49 -13.32 -22.62
C GLU A 103 8.15 -12.60 -21.44
N ASP A 104 9.41 -12.93 -21.12
CA ASP A 104 10.05 -12.39 -19.92
C ASP A 104 10.23 -10.86 -19.97
N GLU A 105 10.38 -10.28 -21.17
CA GLU A 105 10.43 -8.83 -21.37
C GLU A 105 9.09 -8.16 -21.03
N ASP A 106 7.97 -8.76 -21.46
CA ASP A 106 6.63 -8.27 -21.15
C ASP A 106 6.33 -8.37 -19.65
N LYS A 107 6.78 -9.45 -18.99
CA LYS A 107 6.68 -9.55 -17.52
C LYS A 107 7.44 -8.43 -16.83
N ALA A 108 8.67 -8.14 -17.27
CA ALA A 108 9.47 -7.06 -16.71
C ALA A 108 8.78 -5.70 -16.88
N LEU A 109 8.19 -5.44 -18.05
CA LEU A 109 7.42 -4.23 -18.32
C LEU A 109 6.20 -4.12 -17.40
N ILE A 110 5.37 -5.16 -17.31
CA ILE A 110 4.17 -5.18 -16.46
C ILE A 110 4.52 -4.90 -15.01
N ARG A 111 5.59 -5.53 -14.50
CA ARG A 111 6.04 -5.32 -13.11
C ARG A 111 6.55 -3.91 -12.87
N THR A 112 7.25 -3.34 -13.83
CA THR A 112 7.71 -1.94 -13.78
C THR A 112 6.53 -0.98 -13.77
N LEU A 113 5.55 -1.18 -14.66
CA LEU A 113 4.33 -0.37 -14.71
C LEU A 113 3.51 -0.52 -13.42
N ALA A 114 3.41 -1.72 -12.87
CA ALA A 114 2.76 -1.97 -11.59
C ALA A 114 3.48 -1.23 -10.44
N ALA A 115 4.81 -1.25 -10.40
CA ALA A 115 5.60 -0.51 -9.42
C ALA A 115 5.35 1.01 -9.50
N VAL A 116 5.28 1.57 -10.71
CA VAL A 116 4.88 2.97 -10.94
C VAL A 116 3.45 3.22 -10.46
N GLY A 117 2.53 2.32 -10.77
CA GLY A 117 1.13 2.38 -10.32
C GLY A 117 1.01 2.39 -8.80
N VAL A 118 1.78 1.57 -8.08
CA VAL A 118 1.82 1.54 -6.62
C VAL A 118 2.26 2.89 -6.03
N VAL A 119 3.26 3.53 -6.63
CA VAL A 119 3.68 4.89 -6.22
C VAL A 119 2.57 5.90 -6.49
N ALA A 120 1.95 5.87 -7.67
CA ALA A 120 0.86 6.78 -8.02
C ALA A 120 -0.35 6.65 -7.07
N ILE A 121 -0.75 5.41 -6.77
CA ILE A 121 -1.82 5.10 -5.80
C ILE A 121 -1.42 5.60 -4.41
N THR A 122 -0.16 5.47 -4.00
CA THR A 122 0.30 5.97 -2.70
C THR A 122 0.21 7.48 -2.61
N LEU A 123 0.55 8.21 -3.67
CA LEU A 123 0.38 9.66 -3.72
C LEU A 123 -1.10 10.05 -3.65
N PHE A 124 -1.98 9.31 -4.33
CA PHE A 124 -3.42 9.53 -4.25
C PHE A 124 -4.00 9.22 -2.85
N HIS A 125 -3.50 8.15 -2.21
CA HIS A 125 -3.82 7.82 -0.83
C HIS A 125 -3.39 8.96 0.12
N ASP A 126 -2.19 9.50 -0.04
CA ASP A 126 -1.75 10.68 0.73
C ASP A 126 -2.73 11.84 0.54
N VAL A 127 -3.08 12.22 -0.70
CA VAL A 127 -4.09 13.27 -0.97
C VAL A 127 -5.40 12.98 -0.24
N SER A 128 -5.88 11.74 -0.25
CA SER A 128 -7.12 11.35 0.42
C SER A 128 -7.04 11.51 1.94
N VAL A 129 -6.00 10.99 2.58
CA VAL A 129 -5.81 11.12 4.03
C VAL A 129 -5.62 12.58 4.44
N ARG A 130 -4.86 13.35 3.65
CA ARG A 130 -4.69 14.80 3.86
C ARG A 130 -6.02 15.55 3.79
N THR A 131 -6.88 15.18 2.85
CA THR A 131 -8.20 15.79 2.65
C THR A 131 -9.15 15.47 3.81
N LEU A 132 -9.09 14.26 4.39
CA LEU A 132 -9.83 13.94 5.62
C LEU A 132 -9.34 14.77 6.81
N GLY A 133 -8.03 14.95 6.94
CA GLY A 133 -7.41 15.75 7.98
C GLY A 133 -7.88 15.34 9.39
N LYS A 134 -8.49 16.28 10.12
CA LYS A 134 -8.97 16.05 11.50
C LYS A 134 -10.09 15.01 11.61
N GLN A 135 -10.72 14.65 10.49
CA GLN A 135 -11.78 13.64 10.42
C GLN A 135 -11.24 12.22 10.20
N MET A 136 -9.91 12.04 10.05
CA MET A 136 -9.32 10.73 9.81
C MET A 136 -9.60 9.75 10.96
N HIS A 137 -10.19 8.61 10.60
CA HIS A 137 -10.33 7.41 11.43
C HIS A 137 -10.75 6.22 10.55
N TYR A 138 -10.34 4.99 10.85
CA TYR A 138 -10.74 3.80 10.08
C TYR A 138 -12.22 3.44 10.26
N ILE A 139 -12.65 3.28 11.52
CA ILE A 139 -14.05 2.92 11.86
C ILE A 139 -14.45 3.62 13.15
N GLY A 140 -15.27 4.65 13.04
CA GLY A 140 -15.82 5.37 14.20
C GLY A 140 -16.16 6.82 13.90
N VAL A 141 -17.05 7.40 14.69
CA VAL A 141 -17.44 8.82 14.55
C VAL A 141 -16.74 9.63 15.64
N ARG A 142 -16.16 10.77 15.25
CA ARG A 142 -15.55 11.73 16.18
C ARG A 142 -16.59 12.70 16.74
N GLU A 143 -16.32 13.21 17.93
CA GLU A 143 -17.17 14.21 18.59
C GLU A 143 -17.39 15.46 17.74
N LYS A 144 -16.33 15.96 17.06
CA LYS A 144 -16.40 17.11 16.14
C LYS A 144 -16.48 16.66 14.68
N ALA A 145 -17.26 15.61 14.42
CA ALA A 145 -17.43 15.04 13.08
C ALA A 145 -17.97 16.09 12.09
N GLN A 146 -17.38 16.11 10.90
CA GLN A 146 -17.85 16.91 9.77
C GLN A 146 -17.74 16.06 8.51
N VAL A 147 -18.74 16.18 7.63
CA VAL A 147 -18.71 15.52 6.32
C VAL A 147 -17.70 16.26 5.45
N VAL A 148 -16.72 15.53 4.90
CA VAL A 148 -15.74 16.06 3.96
C VAL A 148 -16.28 15.86 2.55
N THR A 149 -16.52 16.95 1.82
CA THR A 149 -17.07 16.96 0.45
C THR A 149 -16.15 17.61 -0.57
N THR A 150 -14.87 17.78 -0.22
CA THR A 150 -13.84 18.39 -1.08
C THR A 150 -12.81 17.36 -1.54
N GLY A 151 -12.01 17.69 -2.56
CA GLY A 151 -10.96 16.80 -3.06
C GLY A 151 -11.54 15.48 -3.61
N PRO A 152 -10.86 14.33 -3.43
CA PRO A 152 -11.39 13.03 -3.87
C PRO A 152 -12.77 12.68 -3.30
N TYR A 153 -13.07 13.16 -2.09
CA TYR A 153 -14.35 12.92 -1.41
C TYR A 153 -15.54 13.65 -2.05
N ALA A 154 -15.30 14.59 -2.98
CA ALA A 154 -16.35 15.20 -3.78
C ALA A 154 -16.96 14.23 -4.82
N TYR A 155 -16.20 13.19 -5.20
CA TYR A 155 -16.58 12.26 -6.27
C TYR A 155 -16.88 10.86 -5.75
N VAL A 156 -16.12 10.39 -4.74
CA VAL A 156 -16.25 9.03 -4.19
C VAL A 156 -16.29 9.12 -2.66
N ARG A 157 -17.19 8.35 -2.02
CA ARG A 157 -17.35 8.38 -0.55
C ARG A 157 -16.18 7.75 0.20
N HIS A 158 -15.47 6.81 -0.44
CA HIS A 158 -14.36 6.06 0.15
C HIS A 158 -13.16 5.98 -0.82
N PRO A 159 -12.52 7.12 -1.16
CA PRO A 159 -11.42 7.15 -2.11
C PRO A 159 -10.18 6.38 -1.61
N ILE A 160 -10.03 6.16 -0.30
CA ILE A 160 -8.95 5.31 0.27
C ILE A 160 -9.17 3.82 -0.04
N TYR A 161 -10.40 3.40 -0.32
CA TYR A 161 -10.73 2.00 -0.66
C TYR A 161 -10.81 1.75 -2.17
N THR A 162 -10.65 2.79 -2.99
CA THR A 162 -10.69 2.71 -4.47
C THR A 162 -9.28 2.49 -4.99
#